data_AF-A0AAW2EEK4-F1
#
_entry.id   AF-A0AAW2EEK4-F1
#
_cell.length_a   1.000
_cell.length_b   1.000
_cell.length_c   1.000
_cell.angle_alpha   90.00
_cell.angle_beta   90.00
_cell.angle_gamma   90.00
#
_symmetry.space_group_name_H-M   'P 1'
#
loop_
_entity.id
_entity.type
_entity.pdbx_description
1 polymer ?
#
loop_
_entity_poly.entity_id
_entity_poly.type
_entity_poly.pdbx_seq_one_letter_code
_entity_poly.pdbx_strand_id
1 'polypeptide(L)'
;MLRVTARRVQNVAIASSRTFGAQASGTGQTTVNTDVPGLSDNIVKVPNKPVGPNASKNTEYKNPEYFCYHVDSFGEAEVELAKYRLPAPSNKIPFNK
;
A
#
# COMPACT_ATOMS: atom_id res chain seq x y z
N MET A 1 -34.83 -21.67 54.70
CA MET A 1 -33.48 -21.13 54.41
C MET A 1 -33.18 -21.32 52.93
N LEU A 2 -33.20 -20.24 52.15
CA LEU A 2 -33.00 -20.25 50.70
C LEU A 2 -31.50 -20.15 50.39
N ARG A 3 -30.92 -21.12 49.66
CA ARG A 3 -29.51 -21.06 49.22
C ARG A 3 -29.46 -20.54 47.79
N VAL A 4 -28.91 -19.34 47.60
CA VAL A 4 -28.64 -18.75 46.28
C VAL A 4 -27.25 -19.20 45.84
N THR A 5 -27.18 -20.01 44.79
CA THR A 5 -25.91 -20.36 44.14
C THR A 5 -25.58 -19.33 43.06
N ALA A 6 -24.63 -18.45 43.34
CA ALA A 6 -24.05 -17.57 42.33
C ALA A 6 -23.11 -18.37 41.42
N ARG A 7 -23.43 -18.48 40.12
CA ARG A 7 -22.52 -19.02 39.10
C ARG A 7 -21.49 -17.95 38.74
N ARG A 8 -20.24 -18.14 39.17
CA ARG A 8 -19.09 -17.34 38.74
C ARG A 8 -18.72 -17.75 37.31
N VAL A 9 -18.96 -16.87 36.33
CA VAL A 9 -18.46 -17.05 34.95
C VAL A 9 -16.95 -16.89 34.99
N GLN A 10 -16.22 -17.97 34.73
CA GLN A 10 -14.76 -17.96 34.70
C GLN A 10 -14.26 -17.42 33.36
N ASN A 11 -13.45 -16.37 33.44
CA ASN A 11 -12.36 -15.99 32.53
C ASN A 11 -12.63 -16.04 31.01
N VAL A 12 -13.17 -14.96 30.46
CA VAL A 12 -12.91 -14.61 29.05
C VAL A 12 -11.54 -13.94 29.00
N ALA A 13 -10.51 -14.72 28.67
CA ALA A 13 -9.21 -14.17 28.31
C ALA A 13 -9.35 -13.57 26.90
N ILE A 14 -9.47 -12.25 26.81
CA ILE A 14 -9.39 -11.53 25.55
C ILE A 14 -7.92 -11.58 25.12
N ALA A 15 -7.57 -12.55 24.27
CA ALA A 15 -6.25 -12.60 23.66
C ALA A 15 -6.08 -11.34 22.80
N SER A 16 -5.20 -10.44 23.21
CA SER A 16 -4.83 -9.26 22.44
C SER A 16 -4.09 -9.70 21.17
N SER A 17 -4.73 -9.58 20.00
CA SER A 17 -4.19 -10.00 18.70
C SER A 17 -3.01 -9.17 18.18
N ARG A 18 -2.23 -8.52 19.04
CA ARG A 18 -1.20 -7.53 18.65
C ARG A 18 0.24 -7.91 19.00
N THR A 19 0.57 -9.20 19.07
CA THR A 19 1.95 -9.66 19.33
C THR A 19 2.75 -10.06 18.09
N PHE A 20 2.24 -9.90 16.87
CA PHE A 20 2.99 -10.22 15.64
C PHE A 20 3.81 -9.06 15.06
N GLY A 21 3.97 -7.94 15.78
CA GLY A 21 4.59 -6.72 15.24
C GLY A 21 6.03 -6.42 15.69
N ALA A 22 6.67 -7.27 16.48
CA ALA A 22 7.98 -6.97 17.07
C ALA A 22 9.07 -7.93 16.62
N GLN A 23 9.38 -7.92 15.32
CA GLN A 23 10.71 -8.31 14.85
C GLN A 23 11.31 -7.11 14.14
N ALA A 24 12.00 -6.28 14.93
CA ALA A 24 12.90 -5.25 14.42
C ALA A 24 14.02 -5.98 13.67
N SER A 25 13.84 -6.13 12.36
CA SER A 25 14.91 -6.55 11.46
C SER A 25 15.93 -5.42 11.49
N GLY A 26 17.17 -5.74 11.87
CA GLY A 26 18.24 -4.76 11.96
C GLY A 26 18.30 -3.93 10.68
N THR A 27 18.35 -2.61 10.83
CA THR A 27 18.49 -1.66 9.74
C THR A 27 19.90 -1.75 9.16
N GLY A 28 20.19 -2.84 8.45
CA GLY A 28 21.13 -2.78 7.34
C GLY A 28 20.46 -1.88 6.31
N GLN A 29 20.86 -0.62 6.26
CA GLN A 29 20.40 0.32 5.25
C GLN A 29 20.80 -0.26 3.89
N THR A 30 19.87 -0.96 3.25
CA THR A 30 20.07 -1.51 1.93
C THR A 30 20.34 -0.33 1.01
N THR A 31 21.44 -0.41 0.26
CA THR A 31 21.76 0.56 -0.77
C THR A 31 20.56 0.61 -1.72
N VAL A 32 19.83 1.74 -1.72
CA VAL A 32 18.65 1.91 -2.58
C VAL A 32 19.14 1.75 -4.01
N ASN A 33 18.60 0.77 -4.73
CA ASN A 33 18.90 0.64 -6.14
C ASN A 33 18.33 1.88 -6.85
N THR A 34 19.22 2.75 -7.35
CA THR A 34 18.83 3.98 -8.06
C THR A 34 18.46 3.72 -9.51
N ASP A 35 18.73 2.53 -10.03
CA ASP A 35 18.38 2.10 -11.39
C ASP A 35 16.98 1.49 -11.44
N VAL A 36 15.99 2.26 -10.97
CA VAL A 36 14.58 1.91 -11.15
C VAL A 36 14.01 2.86 -12.20
N PRO A 37 13.71 2.37 -13.42
CA PRO A 37 13.00 3.18 -14.39
C PRO A 37 11.66 3.61 -13.77
N GLY A 38 11.36 4.90 -13.84
CA GLY A 38 10.09 5.45 -13.36
C GLY A 38 8.89 4.90 -14.14
N LEU A 39 7.71 5.45 -13.88
CA LEU A 39 6.49 5.10 -14.61
C LEU A 39 6.68 5.33 -16.11
N SER A 40 6.19 4.40 -16.93
CA SER A 40 6.31 4.55 -18.38
C SER A 40 5.35 5.60 -18.95
N ASP A 41 5.58 5.96 -20.22
CA ASP A 41 4.71 6.85 -20.99
C ASP A 41 3.28 6.31 -21.15
N ASN A 42 3.05 5.01 -20.95
CA ASN A 42 1.71 4.41 -20.97
C ASN A 42 0.88 4.80 -19.73
N ILE A 43 1.54 5.22 -18.64
CA ILE A 43 0.88 5.66 -17.41
C ILE A 43 0.74 7.18 -17.41
N VAL A 44 1.85 7.88 -17.62
CA VAL A 44 1.89 9.34 -17.57
C VAL A 44 2.96 9.87 -18.50
N LYS A 45 2.52 10.51 -19.59
CA LYS A 45 3.43 11.19 -20.51
C LYS A 45 3.62 12.64 -20.06
N VAL A 46 4.75 12.92 -19.40
CA VAL A 46 5.06 14.27 -18.92
C VAL A 46 5.74 15.07 -20.04
N PRO A 47 5.10 16.12 -20.58
CA PRO A 47 5.69 16.91 -21.65
C PRO A 47 6.69 17.94 -21.10
N ASN A 48 7.74 18.27 -21.86
CA ASN A 48 8.69 19.35 -21.53
C ASN A 48 8.12 20.76 -21.74
N LYS A 49 6.81 20.90 -21.87
CA LYS A 49 6.10 22.17 -22.07
C LYS A 49 5.03 22.34 -20.99
N PRO A 50 4.61 23.57 -20.67
CA PRO A 50 3.51 23.81 -19.75
C PRO A 50 2.26 23.05 -20.18
N VAL A 51 1.58 22.43 -19.21
CA VAL A 51 0.38 21.61 -19.42
C VAL A 51 -0.91 22.42 -19.26
N GLY A 52 -0.78 23.69 -18.85
CA GLY A 52 -1.87 24.63 -18.69
C GLY A 52 -1.39 25.97 -18.12
N PRO A 53 -2.31 26.95 -17.96
CA PRO A 53 -2.00 28.23 -17.32
C PRO A 53 -1.49 27.98 -15.89
N ASN A 54 -0.32 28.53 -15.55
CA ASN A 54 0.33 28.34 -14.25
C ASN A 54 0.59 26.87 -13.85
N ALA A 55 0.59 25.94 -14.81
CA ALA A 55 0.88 24.53 -14.61
C ALA A 55 2.19 24.16 -15.33
N SER A 56 3.30 24.61 -14.74
CA SER A 56 4.67 24.33 -15.17
C SER A 56 5.56 24.09 -13.96
N LYS A 57 6.74 23.49 -14.16
CA LYS A 57 7.70 23.26 -13.06
C LYS A 57 8.22 24.55 -12.43
N ASN A 58 8.20 25.64 -13.18
CA ASN A 58 8.72 26.94 -12.75
C ASN A 58 7.66 27.82 -12.07
N THR A 59 6.42 27.35 -11.93
CA THR A 59 5.32 28.12 -11.34
C THR A 59 5.09 27.75 -9.87
N GLU A 60 4.10 28.39 -9.24
CA GLU A 60 3.73 28.13 -7.84
C GLU A 60 3.26 26.68 -7.63
N TYR A 61 2.36 26.20 -8.51
CA TYR A 61 1.86 24.83 -8.46
C TYR A 61 2.95 23.82 -8.84
N LYS A 62 3.29 22.90 -7.92
CA LYS A 62 4.48 22.02 -8.03
C LYS A 62 4.24 20.67 -8.70
N ASN A 63 2.99 20.28 -8.94
CA ASN A 63 2.63 18.97 -9.50
C ASN A 63 1.85 19.07 -10.82
N PRO A 64 2.40 19.73 -11.86
CA PRO A 64 1.73 19.83 -13.16
C PRO A 64 1.42 18.47 -13.80
N GLU A 65 2.16 17.41 -13.46
CA GLU A 65 1.93 16.04 -13.94
C GLU A 65 0.52 15.52 -13.68
N TYR A 66 -0.13 16.02 -12.63
CA TYR A 66 -1.52 15.66 -12.32
C TYR A 66 -2.47 15.85 -13.51
N PHE A 67 -2.22 16.86 -14.34
CA PHE A 67 -3.04 17.15 -15.52
C PHE A 67 -2.73 16.26 -16.74
N CYS A 68 -1.70 15.40 -16.66
CA CYS A 68 -1.28 14.52 -17.76
C CYS A 68 -1.88 13.11 -17.65
N TYR A 69 -2.60 12.79 -16.57
CA TYR A 69 -3.24 11.49 -16.42
C TYR A 69 -4.40 11.31 -17.40
N HIS A 70 -4.59 10.06 -17.82
CA HIS A 70 -5.75 9.58 -18.57
C HIS A 70 -6.55 8.59 -17.72
N VAL A 71 -7.72 8.19 -18.23
CA VAL A 71 -8.66 7.30 -17.53
C VAL A 71 -7.98 5.99 -17.08
N ASP A 72 -7.11 5.45 -17.92
CA ASP A 72 -6.45 4.17 -17.68
C ASP A 72 -5.14 4.27 -16.88
N SER A 73 -4.65 5.48 -16.56
CA SER A 73 -3.35 5.66 -15.90
C SER A 73 -3.21 4.86 -14.61
N PHE A 74 -4.30 4.75 -13.85
CA PHE A 74 -4.31 3.97 -12.61
C PHE A 74 -4.14 2.47 -12.88
N GLY A 75 -4.87 1.92 -13.86
CA GLY A 75 -4.79 0.50 -14.21
C GLY A 75 -3.42 0.12 -14.76
N GLU A 76 -2.86 0.95 -15.65
CA GLU A 76 -1.51 0.74 -16.19
C GLU A 76 -0.45 0.78 -15.09
N ALA A 77 -0.59 1.66 -14.10
CA ALA A 77 0.29 1.69 -12.94
C ALA A 77 0.23 0.42 -12.10
N GLU A 78 -0.96 -0.19 -11.94
CA GLU A 78 -1.07 -1.47 -11.24
C GLU A 78 -0.36 -2.61 -11.98
N VAL A 79 -0.46 -2.64 -13.31
CA VAL A 79 0.20 -3.64 -14.16
C VAL A 79 1.73 -3.49 -14.08
N GLU A 80 2.27 -2.27 -14.20
CA GLU A 80 3.71 -2.05 -14.11
C GLU A 80 4.27 -2.36 -12.72
N LEU A 81 3.56 -1.95 -11.66
CA LEU A 81 3.99 -2.19 -10.29
C LEU A 81 3.89 -3.66 -9.88
N ALA A 82 3.05 -4.47 -10.55
CA ALA A 82 2.87 -5.89 -10.22
C ALA A 82 4.19 -6.68 -10.24
N LYS A 83 5.13 -6.34 -11.14
CA LYS A 83 6.47 -6.97 -11.21
C LYS A 83 7.29 -6.80 -9.93
N TYR A 84 7.07 -5.69 -9.21
CA TYR A 84 7.83 -5.34 -8.01
C TYR A 84 7.12 -5.74 -6.71
N ARG A 85 5.88 -6.26 -6.80
CA ARG A 85 5.09 -6.67 -5.64
C ARG A 85 5.54 -8.05 -5.12
N LEU A 86 5.38 -8.24 -3.82
CA LEU A 86 5.55 -9.55 -3.19
C LEU A 86 4.40 -10.49 -3.62
N PRO A 87 4.63 -11.82 -3.60
CA PRO A 87 3.57 -12.78 -3.85
C PRO A 87 2.45 -12.64 -2.82
N ALA A 88 1.20 -12.75 -3.28
CA ALA A 88 0.05 -12.71 -2.39
C ALA A 88 0.06 -13.91 -1.42
N PRO A 89 -0.36 -13.72 -0.16
CA PRO A 89 -0.51 -14.84 0.77
C PRO A 89 -1.62 -15.79 0.27
N SER A 90 -1.49 -17.08 0.58
CA SER A 90 -2.50 -18.09 0.26
C SER A 90 -2.96 -18.82 1.50
N ASN A 91 -4.24 -19.19 1.52
CA ASN A 91 -4.79 -20.08 2.53
C ASN A 91 -4.33 -21.51 2.27
N LYS A 92 -4.13 -22.30 3.34
CA LYS A 92 -3.81 -23.74 3.22
C LYS A 92 -4.89 -24.53 2.48
N ILE A 93 -6.15 -24.10 2.60
CA ILE A 93 -7.31 -24.72 1.96
C ILE A 93 -7.96 -23.67 1.04
N PRO A 94 -8.24 -23.98 -0.23
CA PRO A 94 -8.93 -23.06 -1.14
C PRO A 94 -10.33 -22.72 -0.66
N PHE A 95 -10.79 -21.51 -0.94
CA PHE A 95 -12.19 -21.15 -0.74
C PHE A 95 -13.08 -22.02 -1.64
N ASN A 96 -14.16 -22.58 -1.08
CA ASN A 96 -15.09 -23.53 -1.71
C ASN A 96 -14.57 -24.96 -1.98
N LYS A 97 -13.59 -25.45 -1.21
CA LYS A 97 -13.24 -26.88 -1.14
C LYS A 97 -13.53 -27.47 0.24
#